data_AF-A0A2N1US30-F1
#
_entry.id   AF-A0A2N1US30-F1
#
_cell.length_a   1.000
_cell.length_b   1.000
_cell.length_c   1.000
_cell.angle_alpha   90.00
_cell.angle_beta   90.00
_cell.angle_gamma   90.00
#
_symmetry.space_group_name_H-M   'P 1'
#
loop_
_entity.id
_entity.type
_entity.pdbx_description
1 polymer ?
#
loop_
_entity_poly.entity_id
_entity_poly.type
_entity_poly.pdbx_seq_one_letter_code
_entity_poly.pdbx_strand_id
1 'polypeptide(L)'
;MKYPIISTRDLSLLPDVETLKRITQSMSVICEILLYPITSFPPDYYILAEPGKNFFTAHMDNTQGDLWHILFNSSGAVMGGFFHEAEMSPWG
;
A
#
# COMPACT_ATOMS: atom_id res chain seq x y z
N MET A 1 -14.56 -2.78 18.66
CA MET A 1 -15.16 -2.83 17.31
C MET A 1 -14.36 -3.86 16.52
N LYS A 2 -14.96 -4.95 16.04
CA LYS A 2 -14.27 -5.83 15.09
C LYS A 2 -14.42 -5.17 13.71
N TYR A 3 -13.31 -4.80 13.08
CA TYR A 3 -13.35 -4.39 11.68
C TYR A 3 -13.81 -5.58 10.84
N PRO A 4 -14.68 -5.37 9.83
CA PRO A 4 -15.06 -6.44 8.94
C PRO A 4 -13.80 -6.99 8.26
N ILE A 5 -13.71 -8.33 8.18
CA ILE A 5 -12.61 -8.99 7.49
C ILE A 5 -12.75 -8.66 6.01
N ILE A 6 -11.77 -7.94 5.45
CA ILE A 6 -11.72 -7.68 4.01
C ILE A 6 -11.62 -9.03 3.31
N SER A 7 -12.59 -9.32 2.43
CA SER A 7 -12.74 -10.62 1.79
C SER A 7 -12.72 -10.43 0.28
N THR A 8 -11.91 -11.20 -0.42
CA THR A 8 -11.95 -11.26 -1.89
C THR A 8 -13.24 -11.88 -2.42
N ARG A 9 -14.08 -12.47 -1.55
CA ARG A 9 -15.42 -12.99 -1.88
C ARG A 9 -16.52 -11.91 -1.78
N ASP A 10 -16.28 -10.83 -1.04
CA ASP A 10 -17.19 -9.70 -0.90
C ASP A 10 -16.45 -8.39 -1.16
N LEU A 11 -16.55 -7.94 -2.40
CA LEU A 11 -15.87 -6.74 -2.87
C LEU A 11 -16.56 -5.44 -2.42
N SER A 12 -17.76 -5.52 -1.81
CA SER A 12 -18.50 -4.32 -1.37
C SER A 12 -17.81 -3.56 -0.23
N LEU A 13 -16.88 -4.22 0.46
CA LEU A 13 -16.09 -3.66 1.55
C LEU A 13 -14.76 -3.05 1.08
N LEU A 14 -14.38 -3.22 -0.19
CA LEU A 14 -13.17 -2.63 -0.73
C LEU A 14 -13.36 -1.13 -0.96
N PRO A 15 -12.32 -0.31 -0.73
CA PRO A 15 -12.37 1.10 -1.08
C PRO A 15 -12.48 1.25 -2.60
N ASP A 16 -13.16 2.30 -3.04
CA ASP A 16 -13.05 2.74 -4.43
C ASP A 16 -11.61 3.24 -4.73
N VAL A 17 -11.28 3.38 -6.01
CA VAL A 17 -9.93 3.72 -6.47
C VAL A 17 -9.45 5.08 -5.95
N GLU A 18 -10.34 6.06 -5.85
CA GLU A 18 -9.98 7.40 -5.38
C GLU A 18 -9.76 7.42 -3.87
N THR A 19 -10.60 6.68 -3.13
CA THR A 19 -10.41 6.46 -1.70
C THR A 19 -9.08 5.74 -1.43
N LEU A 20 -8.78 4.67 -2.18
CA LEU A 20 -7.51 3.95 -2.07
C LEU A 20 -6.32 4.89 -2.32
N LYS A 21 -6.37 5.68 -3.40
CA LYS A 21 -5.35 6.69 -3.72
C LYS A 21 -5.11 7.67 -2.56
N ARG A 22 -6.18 8.24 -2.00
CA ARG A 22 -6.09 9.19 -0.89
C ARG A 22 -5.50 8.57 0.37
N ILE A 23 -5.88 7.33 0.69
CA ILE A 23 -5.31 6.59 1.84
C ILE A 23 -3.82 6.39 1.64
N THR A 24 -3.42 5.93 0.45
CA THR A 24 -2.01 5.72 0.10
C THR A 24 -1.19 7.01 0.21
N GLN A 25 -1.72 8.14 -0.28
CA GLN A 25 -1.09 9.47 -0.14
C GLN A 25 -1.00 9.94 1.30
N SER A 26 -2.04 9.71 2.10
CA SER A 26 -2.02 10.08 3.52
C SER A 26 -0.96 9.28 4.26
N MET A 27 -0.84 7.99 3.94
CA MET A 27 0.13 7.11 4.57
C MET A 27 1.57 7.48 4.19
N SER A 28 1.85 7.84 2.94
CA SER A 28 3.19 8.29 2.54
C SER A 28 3.64 9.51 3.34
N VAL A 29 2.73 10.47 3.53
CA VAL A 29 3.01 11.68 4.33
C VAL A 29 3.25 11.31 5.79
N ILE A 30 2.44 10.43 6.36
CA ILE A 30 2.60 9.96 7.75
C ILE A 30 3.94 9.24 7.93
N CYS A 31 4.30 8.33 7.02
CA CYS A 31 5.57 7.61 7.05
C CYS A 31 6.76 8.59 6.98
N GLU A 32 6.73 9.53 6.04
CA GLU A 32 7.79 10.53 5.86
C GLU A 32 7.96 11.45 7.08
N ILE A 33 6.86 11.93 7.66
CA ILE A 33 6.91 12.90 8.77
C ILE A 33 7.16 12.22 10.11
N LEU A 34 6.52 11.07 10.37
CA LEU A 34 6.54 10.46 11.70
C LEU A 34 7.56 9.34 11.82
N LEU A 35 7.73 8.49 10.81
CA LEU A 35 8.55 7.28 10.93
C LEU A 35 10.01 7.54 10.56
N TYR A 36 10.28 8.21 9.44
CA TYR A 36 11.66 8.52 9.03
C TYR A 36 12.50 9.21 10.12
N PRO A 37 11.98 10.17 10.92
CA PRO A 37 12.80 10.85 11.92
C PRO A 37 13.09 10.05 13.20
N ILE A 38 12.36 8.97 13.48
CA ILE A 38 12.36 8.33 14.81
C ILE A 38 12.91 6.89 14.83
N THR A 39 13.06 6.25 13.67
CA THR A 39 13.59 4.89 13.56
C THR A 39 14.87 4.86 12.74
N SER A 40 15.79 3.97 13.12
CA SER A 40 17.02 3.70 12.36
C SER A 40 16.75 2.89 11.08
N PHE A 41 15.57 2.29 10.96
CA PHE A 41 15.10 1.52 9.81
C PHE A 41 13.63 1.89 9.53
N PRO A 42 13.36 3.07 8.93
CA PRO A 42 12.01 3.42 8.54
C PRO A 42 11.51 2.52 7.41
N PRO A 43 10.20 2.21 7.38
CA PRO A 43 9.60 1.59 6.22
C PRO A 43 9.73 2.55 5.03
N ASP A 44 10.17 2.02 3.88
CA ASP A 44 10.26 2.78 2.65
C ASP A 44 8.86 2.92 2.07
N TYR A 45 8.31 4.14 2.12
CA TYR A 45 7.02 4.46 1.56
C TYR A 45 7.14 5.60 0.56
N TYR A 46 6.76 5.38 -0.68
CA TYR A 46 6.81 6.44 -1.68
C TYR A 46 5.66 6.37 -2.67
N ILE A 47 5.38 7.53 -3.25
CA ILE A 47 4.43 7.72 -4.34
C ILE A 47 5.15 8.43 -5.47
N LEU A 48 5.12 7.82 -6.65
CA LEU A 48 5.73 8.39 -7.85
C LEU A 48 4.63 8.64 -8.87
N ALA A 49 4.50 9.90 -9.27
CA ALA A 49 3.74 10.30 -10.44
C ALA A 49 4.73 10.67 -11.54
N GLU A 50 4.59 10.08 -12.73
CA GLU A 50 5.44 10.45 -13.86
C GLU A 50 4.86 11.67 -14.58
N PRO A 51 5.63 12.78 -14.72
CA PRO A 51 5.17 13.95 -15.43
C PRO A 51 4.72 13.62 -16.86
N GLY A 52 3.52 14.06 -17.22
CA GLY A 52 2.94 13.81 -18.55
C GLY A 52 2.32 12.43 -18.75
N LYS A 53 2.30 11.56 -17.72
CA LYS A 53 1.61 10.27 -17.78
C LYS A 53 0.38 10.25 -16.88
N ASN A 54 -0.68 9.58 -17.34
CA ASN A 54 -1.90 9.33 -16.57
C ASN A 54 -1.79 8.05 -15.72
N PHE A 55 -0.64 7.82 -15.12
CA PHE A 55 -0.48 6.79 -14.10
C PHE A 55 0.33 7.30 -12.93
N PHE A 56 0.07 6.74 -11.76
CA PHE A 56 0.90 6.92 -10.59
C PHE A 56 1.12 5.58 -9.91
N THR A 57 2.24 5.46 -9.21
CA THR A 57 2.60 4.27 -8.47
C THR A 57 2.77 4.58 -7.00
N ALA A 58 2.51 3.60 -6.17
CA ALA A 58 2.79 3.64 -4.75
C ALA A 58 3.49 2.36 -4.32
N HIS A 59 4.34 2.47 -3.31
CA HIS A 59 5.16 1.39 -2.79
C HIS A 59 5.22 1.49 -1.27
N MET A 60 5.22 0.34 -0.60
CA MET A 60 5.68 0.20 0.79
C MET A 60 6.56 -1.04 0.94
N ASP A 61 7.68 -0.90 1.65
CA ASP A 61 8.50 -2.00 2.15
C ASP A 61 8.81 -1.73 3.62
N ASN A 62 8.47 -2.67 4.51
CA ASN A 62 8.70 -2.50 5.94
C ASN A 62 10.10 -2.90 6.40
N THR A 63 10.98 -3.28 5.47
CA THR A 63 12.35 -3.79 5.69
C THR A 63 12.42 -5.12 6.46
N GLN A 64 11.27 -5.77 6.69
CA GLN A 64 11.12 -6.98 7.47
C GLN A 64 10.41 -8.10 6.68
N GLY A 65 10.35 -7.97 5.36
CA GLY A 65 9.81 -8.98 4.46
C GLY A 65 8.37 -8.75 4.03
N ASP A 66 7.69 -7.70 4.51
CA ASP A 66 6.38 -7.31 3.97
C ASP A 66 6.54 -6.13 3.01
N LEU A 67 5.92 -6.28 1.83
CA LEU A 67 5.92 -5.24 0.82
C LEU A 67 4.64 -5.23 0.01
N TRP A 68 4.29 -4.08 -0.53
CA TRP A 68 3.29 -3.98 -1.57
C TRP A 68 3.61 -2.85 -2.55
N HIS A 69 3.05 -2.98 -3.74
CA HIS A 69 3.06 -1.97 -4.79
C HIS A 69 1.66 -1.82 -5.38
N ILE A 70 1.33 -0.59 -5.78
CA ILE A 70 0.08 -0.31 -6.50
C ILE A 70 0.41 0.52 -7.74
N LEU A 71 -0.13 0.10 -8.88
CA LEU A 71 -0.20 0.90 -10.10
C LEU A 71 -1.63 1.43 -10.24
N PHE A 72 -1.77 2.73 -10.40
CA PHE A 72 -3.04 3.38 -10.67
C PHE A 72 -3.03 4.01 -12.05
N ASN A 73 -4.11 3.86 -12.80
CA ASN A 73 -4.30 4.45 -14.11
C ASN A 73 -5.78 4.78 -14.37
N SER A 74 -6.12 5.23 -15.58
CA SER A 74 -7.49 5.56 -15.96
C SER A 74 -8.49 4.39 -15.90
N SER A 75 -7.99 3.14 -15.91
CA SER A 75 -8.82 1.93 -15.83
C SER A 75 -9.01 1.43 -14.40
N GLY A 76 -8.27 1.96 -13.42
CA GLY A 76 -8.38 1.60 -12.00
C GLY A 76 -7.04 1.43 -11.31
N ALA A 77 -6.96 0.43 -10.42
CA ALA A 77 -5.77 0.11 -9.65
C ALA A 77 -5.43 -1.38 -9.75
N VAL A 78 -4.15 -1.69 -9.82
CA VAL A 78 -3.60 -3.04 -9.69
C VAL A 78 -2.65 -3.04 -8.50
N MET A 79 -2.93 -3.89 -7.51
CA MET A 79 -2.10 -4.05 -6.33
C MET A 79 -1.46 -5.44 -6.34
N GLY A 80 -0.18 -5.49 -6.00
CA GLY A 80 0.55 -6.72 -5.73
C GLY A 80 1.43 -6.55 -4.51
N GLY A 81 1.78 -7.65 -3.85
CA GLY A 81 2.59 -7.59 -2.64
C GLY A 81 2.90 -8.96 -2.09
N PHE A 82 3.67 -8.95 -1.02
CA PHE A 82 4.04 -10.12 -0.26
C PHE A 82 3.87 -9.82 1.23
N PHE A 83 3.29 -10.79 1.94
CA PHE A 83 3.15 -10.77 3.38
C PHE A 83 3.93 -11.97 3.91
N HIS A 84 5.03 -11.69 4.62
CA HIS A 84 5.98 -12.69 5.08
C HIS A 84 5.33 -13.68 6.04
N GLU A 85 4.48 -13.19 6.94
CA GLU A 85 3.79 -14.00 7.96
C GLU A 85 2.46 -14.61 7.44
N ALA A 86 2.24 -14.64 6.13
CA ALA A 86 1.05 -15.26 5.58
C ALA A 86 1.09 -16.78 5.72
N GLU A 87 -0.05 -17.42 6.01
CA GLU A 87 -0.14 -18.90 6.12
C GLU A 87 0.36 -19.64 4.87
N MET A 88 0.22 -19.02 3.70
CA MET A 88 0.69 -19.56 2.42
C MET A 88 2.14 -19.17 2.06
N SER A 89 2.82 -18.42 2.92
CA SER A 89 4.22 -18.08 2.72
C SER A 89 5.11 -19.30 3.05
N PRO A 90 6.29 -19.44 2.41
CA PRO A 90 7.23 -20.51 2.75
C PRO A 90 7.95 -20.30 4.09
N TRP A 91 7.66 -19.18 4.77
CA TRP A 91 8.27 -18.78 6.04
C TRP A 91 7.32 -18.92 7.23
N GLY A 92 6.06 -19.31 6.98
CA GLY A 92 5.01 -19.58 7.97
C GLY A 92 5.10 -20.96 8.61
#